data_AF-A0A529LCC2-F1
#
_entry.id   AF-A0A529LCC2-F1
#
_cell.length_a   1.000
_cell.length_b   1.000
_cell.length_c   1.000
_cell.angle_alpha   90.00
_cell.angle_beta   90.00
_cell.angle_gamma   90.00
#
_symmetry.space_group_name_H-M   'P 1'
#
loop_
_entity.id
_entity.type
_entity.pdbx_description
1 polymer ?
#
loop_
_entity_poly.entity_id
_entity_poly.type
_entity_poly.pdbx_seq_one_letter_code
_entity_poly.pdbx_strand_id
1 'polypeptide(L)'
;LWTDKRHDAGPFDIIGDVHGCAEELQVLLGKLGYSLTWSGHRGERSVVVSPPEGRKAVFVGDLVDRGPNTPDVLRIAMSMVAAGTAY
;
A
#
# COMPACT_ATOMS: atom_id res chain seq x y z
N LEU A 1 -4.38 1.27 23.48
CA LEU A 1 -3.34 0.22 23.62
C LEU A 1 -2.98 -0.50 22.31
N TRP A 2 -3.73 -0.32 21.21
CA TRP A 2 -3.47 -0.97 19.91
C TRP A 2 -2.49 -0.21 19.00
N THR A 3 -2.13 1.02 19.37
CA THR A 3 -1.23 1.90 18.64
C THR A 3 0.25 1.69 19.00
N ASP A 4 0.54 0.93 20.06
CA ASP A 4 1.93 0.61 20.44
C ASP A 4 2.43 -0.61 19.66
N LYS A 5 3.33 -0.34 18.71
CA LYS A 5 3.93 -1.34 17.81
C LYS A 5 5.40 -1.61 18.12
N ARG A 6 5.91 -1.27 19.32
CA ARG A 6 7.34 -1.46 19.67
C ARG A 6 7.84 -2.91 19.60
N HIS A 7 6.94 -3.89 19.57
CA HIS A 7 7.28 -5.30 19.39
C HIS A 7 7.51 -5.70 17.93
N ASP A 8 7.04 -4.90 16.97
CA ASP A 8 7.24 -5.12 15.55
C ASP A 8 8.48 -4.35 15.08
N ALA A 9 9.57 -5.07 14.83
CA ALA A 9 10.85 -4.50 14.46
C ALA A 9 11.04 -4.32 12.95
N GLY A 10 10.04 -4.69 12.13
CA GLY A 10 10.13 -4.65 10.68
C GLY A 10 10.96 -5.79 10.11
N PRO A 11 11.67 -5.59 8.97
CA PRO A 11 11.97 -4.31 8.31
C PRO A 11 10.76 -3.59 7.69
N PHE A 12 10.83 -2.25 7.68
CA PHE A 12 9.74 -1.38 7.18
C PHE A 12 10.14 -0.58 5.94
N ASP A 13 9.16 -0.38 5.06
CA ASP A 13 9.17 0.60 3.98
C ASP A 13 8.24 1.75 4.34
N ILE A 14 8.80 2.91 4.70
CA ILE A 14 8.01 4.09 5.08
C ILE A 14 7.70 4.88 3.81
N ILE A 15 6.42 4.93 3.45
CA ILE A 15 5.91 5.56 2.23
C ILE A 15 5.21 6.87 2.60
N GLY A 16 5.71 7.96 1.99
CA GLY A 16 5.19 9.32 2.13
C GLY A 16 3.83 9.56 1.47
N ASP A 17 3.46 10.83 1.35
CA ASP A 17 2.22 11.28 0.72
C ASP A 17 2.08 10.72 -0.71
N VAL A 18 0.92 10.13 -1.00
CA VAL A 18 0.65 9.52 -2.31
C VAL A 18 -0.26 10.42 -3.15
N HIS A 19 -1.20 11.13 -2.52
CA HIS A 19 -2.09 12.08 -3.17
C HIS A 19 -2.74 11.54 -4.46
N GLY A 20 -3.35 10.36 -4.41
CA GLY A 20 -4.04 9.77 -5.57
C GLY A 20 -3.14 9.34 -6.74
N CYS A 21 -1.82 9.37 -6.60
CA CYS A 21 -0.84 8.95 -7.61
C CYS A 21 -0.66 7.41 -7.61
N ALA A 22 -1.69 6.69 -8.07
CA ALA A 22 -1.70 5.23 -8.05
C ALA A 22 -0.64 4.58 -8.96
N GLU A 23 -0.28 5.21 -10.09
CA GLU A 23 0.73 4.66 -11.00
C GLU A 23 2.12 4.73 -10.36
N GLU A 24 2.46 5.89 -9.80
CA GLU A 24 3.72 6.13 -9.10
C GLU A 24 3.85 5.23 -7.87
N LEU A 25 2.76 5.02 -7.12
CA LEU A 25 2.75 4.08 -6.01
C LEU A 25 3.05 2.65 -6.48
N GLN A 26 2.46 2.20 -7.59
CA GLN A 26 2.74 0.86 -8.14
C GLN A 26 4.20 0.74 -8.61
N VAL A 27 4.73 1.77 -9.25
CA VAL A 27 6.14 1.82 -9.67
C VAL A 27 7.08 1.77 -8.45
N LEU A 28 6.77 2.53 -7.39
CA LEU A 28 7.54 2.52 -6.15
C LEU A 28 7.51 1.13 -5.49
N LEU A 29 6.32 0.55 -5.32
CA LEU A 29 6.15 -0.78 -4.73
C LEU A 29 6.91 -1.84 -5.53
N GLY A 30 6.84 -1.80 -6.86
CA GLY A 30 7.63 -2.68 -7.73
C GLY A 30 9.13 -2.51 -7.53
N LYS A 31 9.65 -1.28 -7.42
CA LYS A 31 11.07 -1.01 -7.13
C LYS A 31 11.51 -1.53 -5.76
N LEU A 32 10.62 -1.53 -4.79
CA LEU A 32 10.86 -2.08 -3.44
C LEU A 32 10.72 -3.61 -3.37
N GLY A 33 10.30 -4.25 -4.47
CA GLY A 33 10.18 -5.70 -4.62
C GLY A 33 8.79 -6.26 -4.31
N TYR A 34 7.79 -5.41 -4.11
CA TYR A 34 6.41 -5.85 -3.91
C TYR A 34 5.84 -6.34 -5.24
N SER A 35 5.05 -7.42 -5.18
CA SER A 35 4.27 -7.88 -6.33
C SER A 35 2.81 -7.46 -6.18
N LEU A 36 2.21 -7.04 -7.29
CA LEU A 36 0.83 -6.59 -7.34
C LEU A 36 0.07 -7.40 -8.39
N THR A 37 -1.05 -7.98 -7.99
CA THR A 37 -1.94 -8.74 -8.88
C THR A 37 -3.32 -8.11 -8.85
N TRP A 38 -3.67 -7.43 -9.94
CA TRP A 38 -5.00 -6.86 -10.14
C TRP A 38 -5.99 -7.89 -10.69
N SER A 39 -7.23 -7.82 -10.24
CA SER A 39 -8.33 -8.65 -10.75
C SER A 39 -9.62 -7.84 -10.86
N GLY A 40 -10.55 -8.31 -11.70
CA GLY A 40 -11.80 -7.62 -12.00
C GLY A 40 -11.63 -6.46 -12.99
N HIS A 41 -12.72 -5.72 -13.22
CA HIS A 41 -12.79 -4.67 -14.22
C HIS A 41 -13.65 -3.51 -13.75
N ARG A 42 -13.24 -2.29 -14.12
CA ARG A 42 -13.91 -1.02 -13.75
C ARG A 42 -14.12 -0.93 -12.21
N GLY A 43 -15.23 -0.35 -11.74
CA GLY A 43 -15.45 -0.02 -10.32
C GLY A 43 -15.30 -1.18 -9.32
N GLU A 44 -15.30 -2.42 -9.80
CA GLU A 44 -15.22 -3.65 -9.00
C GLU A 44 -13.80 -4.25 -8.94
N ARG A 45 -12.79 -3.59 -9.51
CA ARG A 45 -11.41 -4.10 -9.47
C ARG A 45 -10.89 -4.23 -8.04
N SER A 46 -10.06 -5.23 -7.81
CA SER A 46 -9.35 -5.47 -6.55
C SER A 46 -7.87 -5.75 -6.83
N VAL A 47 -7.04 -5.68 -5.78
CA VAL A 47 -5.61 -5.95 -5.87
C VAL A 47 -5.18 -6.81 -4.70
N VAL A 48 -4.28 -7.74 -4.96
CA VAL A 48 -3.48 -8.43 -3.94
C VAL A 48 -2.06 -7.90 -4.05
N VAL A 49 -1.50 -7.44 -2.92
CA VAL A 49 -0.14 -6.92 -2.85
C VAL A 49 0.68 -7.76 -1.88
N SER A 50 1.71 -8.42 -2.40
CA SER A 50 2.58 -9.29 -1.60
C SER A 50 3.95 -8.62 -1.40
N PRO A 51 4.37 -8.40 -0.14
CA PRO A 51 5.69 -7.83 0.15
C PRO A 51 6.81 -8.84 -0.11
N PRO A 52 8.07 -8.38 -0.26
CA PRO A 52 9.22 -9.22 -0.05
C PRO A 52 9.21 -9.84 1.35
N GLU A 53 9.87 -10.99 1.51
CA GLU A 53 9.89 -11.72 2.78
C GLU A 53 10.32 -10.83 3.96
N GLY A 54 9.52 -10.85 5.02
CA GLY A 54 9.75 -10.09 6.26
C GLY A 54 9.50 -8.58 6.17
N ARG A 55 9.23 -8.00 4.99
CA ARG A 55 9.00 -6.55 4.83
C ARG A 55 7.54 -6.17 5.04
N LYS A 56 7.33 -4.96 5.56
CA LYS A 56 6.00 -4.37 5.76
C LYS A 56 6.02 -2.90 5.36
N ALA A 57 4.97 -2.43 4.68
CA ALA A 57 4.85 -1.01 4.36
C ALA A 57 4.27 -0.22 5.55
N VAL A 58 4.61 1.06 5.64
CA VAL A 58 3.99 2.02 6.58
C VAL A 58 3.61 3.26 5.77
N PHE A 59 2.30 3.49 5.61
CA PHE A 59 1.80 4.69 4.96
C PHE A 59 1.65 5.81 6.00
N VAL A 60 2.28 6.96 5.75
CA VAL A 60 2.29 8.05 6.74
C VAL A 60 1.10 9.01 6.66
N GLY A 61 0.25 8.87 5.64
CA GLY A 61 -0.94 9.72 5.45
C GLY A 61 -1.14 10.12 3.99
N ASP A 62 -2.08 11.05 3.78
CA ASP A 62 -2.30 11.74 2.50
C ASP A 62 -2.32 10.82 1.26
N LEU A 63 -3.09 9.73 1.38
CA LEU A 63 -3.33 8.78 0.29
C LEU A 63 -4.22 9.37 -0.81
N VAL A 64 -5.10 10.29 -0.42
CA VAL A 64 -6.17 10.85 -1.25
C VAL A 64 -5.84 12.29 -1.66
N ASP A 65 -6.74 12.85 -2.48
CA ASP A 65 -6.70 14.22 -3.03
C ASP A 65 -5.66 14.45 -4.13
N ARG A 66 -5.94 15.46 -4.99
CA ARG A 66 -5.10 15.99 -6.10
C ARG A 66 -4.85 15.04 -7.27
N GLY A 67 -4.36 13.84 -7.03
CA GLY A 67 -3.94 12.93 -8.08
C GLY A 67 -5.09 12.28 -8.83
N PRO A 68 -4.78 11.70 -10.01
CA PRO A 68 -5.79 11.27 -10.97
C PRO A 68 -6.55 10.01 -10.55
N ASN A 69 -6.06 9.25 -9.56
CA ASN A 69 -6.59 7.91 -9.27
C ASN A 69 -6.54 7.53 -7.78
N THR A 70 -7.25 8.31 -6.96
CA THR A 70 -7.46 7.99 -5.54
C THR A 70 -8.05 6.59 -5.28
N PRO A 71 -9.05 6.09 -6.04
CA PRO A 71 -9.65 4.78 -5.76
C PRO A 71 -8.64 3.63 -5.77
N ASP A 72 -7.66 3.64 -6.67
CA ASP A 72 -6.67 2.56 -6.74
C ASP A 72 -5.58 2.68 -5.68
N VAL A 73 -5.22 3.89 -5.26
CA VAL A 73 -4.37 4.09 -4.08
C VAL A 73 -5.04 3.44 -2.85
N LEU A 74 -6.33 3.71 -2.64
CA LEU A 74 -7.08 3.14 -1.53
C LEU A 74 -7.18 1.61 -1.64
N ARG A 75 -7.44 1.06 -2.83
CA ARG A 75 -7.45 -0.40 -3.04
C ARG A 75 -6.12 -1.05 -2.66
N ILE A 76 -5.00 -0.44 -3.04
CA ILE A 76 -3.65 -0.92 -2.68
C ILE A 76 -3.46 -0.89 -1.17
N ALA A 77 -3.61 0.28 -0.54
CA ALA A 77 -3.34 0.45 0.88
C ALA A 77 -4.26 -0.43 1.74
N MET A 78 -5.56 -0.44 1.45
CA MET A 78 -6.54 -1.26 2.18
C MET A 78 -6.27 -2.75 2.01
N SER A 79 -5.88 -3.21 0.82
CA SER A 79 -5.51 -4.61 0.59
C SER A 79 -4.31 -5.03 1.45
N MET A 80 -3.27 -4.20 1.49
CA MET A 80 -2.07 -4.47 2.29
C MET A 80 -2.37 -4.47 3.80
N VAL A 81 -3.15 -3.51 4.28
CA VAL A 81 -3.55 -3.45 5.70
C VAL A 81 -4.41 -4.66 6.08
N ALA A 82 -5.38 -5.04 5.23
CA ALA A 82 -6.21 -6.23 5.45
C ALA A 82 -5.39 -7.53 5.45
N ALA A 83 -4.33 -7.62 4.66
CA ALA A 83 -3.39 -8.74 4.64
C ALA A 83 -2.37 -8.72 5.79
N GLY A 84 -2.35 -7.67 6.62
CA GLY A 84 -1.35 -7.48 7.67
C GLY A 84 0.05 -7.14 7.17
N THR A 85 0.18 -6.71 5.90
CA THR A 85 1.44 -6.37 5.22
C THR A 85 1.67 -4.86 5.08
N ALA A 86 0.76 -4.05 5.63
CA ALA A 86 0.98 -2.61 5.84
C ALA A 86 0.37 -2.09 7.15
N TYR A 87 0.85 -0.91 7.54
CA TYR A 87 0.23 -0.02 8.52
C TYR A 87 -0.28 1.25 7.86
#